data_AF-A0A5C3DW99-F1
#
_entry.id   AF-A0A5C3DW99-F1
#
_cell.length_a   1.000
_cell.length_b   1.000
_cell.length_c   1.000
_cell.angle_alpha   90.00
_cell.angle_beta   90.00
_cell.angle_gamma   90.00
#
_symmetry.space_group_name_H-M   'P 1'
#
loop_
_entity.id
_entity.type
_entity.pdbx_description
1 polymer ?
#
loop_
_entity_poly.entity_id
_entity_poly.type
_entity_poly.pdbx_seq_one_letter_code
_entity_poly.pdbx_strand_id
1 'polypeptide(L)'
;MSTTTTTATTPVPLVMQLIVDGESASTLNWPKGPWMAQSAHASIAAIQISSSSPSTIEYISPANLPTMHKVVLQTASTGKSKMTLHELSAKLTAVREAYEESLKDEGKGDKEGDAEEEFPKHFLWVEQPENVATCLAIAPNRKPAALKKLLRSCTLLKD
;
A
#
# COMPACT_ATOMS: atom_id res chain seq x y z
N MET A 1 -36.43 -19.02 24.17
CA MET A 1 -35.32 -19.15 23.20
C MET A 1 -34.87 -17.73 22.88
N SER A 2 -33.75 -17.29 23.45
CA SER A 2 -33.26 -15.92 23.31
C SER A 2 -32.34 -15.87 22.09
N THR A 3 -32.78 -15.19 21.03
CA THR A 3 -31.98 -14.97 19.82
C THR A 3 -31.01 -13.82 20.06
N THR A 4 -29.74 -14.14 20.24
CA THR A 4 -28.66 -13.15 20.32
C THR A 4 -28.39 -12.61 18.92
N THR A 5 -28.75 -11.36 18.67
CA THR A 5 -28.40 -10.64 17.44
C THR A 5 -26.95 -10.20 17.54
N THR A 6 -26.05 -10.92 16.89
CA THR A 6 -24.65 -10.49 16.69
C THR A 6 -24.65 -9.35 15.66
N THR A 7 -24.43 -8.12 16.11
CA THR A 7 -24.12 -6.98 15.23
C THR A 7 -22.81 -7.27 14.49
N ALA A 8 -22.89 -7.59 13.21
CA ALA A 8 -21.72 -7.75 12.36
C ALA A 8 -21.06 -6.39 12.12
N THR A 9 -19.87 -6.19 12.67
CA THR A 9 -19.03 -5.02 12.39
C THR A 9 -18.62 -5.07 10.91
N THR A 10 -18.93 -4.03 10.14
CA THR A 10 -18.50 -3.96 8.73
C THR A 10 -16.97 -3.92 8.67
N PRO A 11 -16.31 -4.85 7.95
CA PRO A 11 -14.85 -4.84 7.83
C PRO A 11 -14.34 -3.54 7.21
N VAL A 12 -13.22 -3.01 7.71
CA VAL A 12 -12.56 -1.83 7.13
C VAL A 12 -12.27 -2.10 5.65
N PRO A 13 -12.74 -1.29 4.69
CA PRO A 13 -12.64 -1.63 3.28
C PRO A 13 -11.18 -1.70 2.80
N LEU A 14 -10.91 -2.65 1.90
CA LEU A 14 -9.60 -2.80 1.26
C LEU A 14 -9.29 -1.60 0.38
N VAL A 15 -8.03 -1.17 0.42
CA VAL A 15 -7.52 -0.08 -0.41
C VAL A 15 -6.14 -0.41 -0.93
N MET A 16 -5.85 0.11 -2.12
CA MET A 16 -4.51 0.14 -2.68
C MET A 16 -4.02 1.59 -2.72
N GLN A 17 -2.81 1.87 -2.24
CA GLN A 17 -2.22 3.21 -2.31
C GLN A 17 -1.27 3.30 -3.50
N LEU A 18 -1.45 4.33 -4.32
CA LEU A 18 -0.51 4.74 -5.37
C LEU A 18 0.14 6.03 -4.91
N ILE A 19 1.46 6.10 -4.90
CA ILE A 19 2.21 7.20 -4.32
C ILE A 19 3.20 7.71 -5.35
N VAL A 20 3.09 8.99 -5.68
CA VAL A 20 4.04 9.70 -6.56
C VAL A 20 4.94 10.61 -5.73
N ASP A 21 6.07 11.07 -6.29
CA ASP A 21 6.90 12.05 -5.60
C ASP A 21 6.19 13.42 -5.60
N GLY A 22 6.15 14.11 -4.47
CA GLY A 22 5.53 15.44 -4.38
C GLY A 22 6.16 16.51 -5.27
N GLU A 23 7.38 16.29 -5.79
CA GLU A 23 8.03 17.18 -6.76
C GLU A 23 7.86 16.70 -8.22
N SER A 24 7.23 15.52 -8.44
CA SER A 24 7.15 14.87 -9.74
C SER A 24 6.53 15.72 -10.85
N ALA A 25 5.43 16.43 -10.55
CA ALA A 25 4.73 17.25 -11.53
C ALA A 25 5.62 18.39 -12.07
N SER A 26 6.42 19.00 -11.19
CA SER A 26 7.38 20.05 -11.56
C SER A 26 8.64 19.50 -12.23
N THR A 27 9.08 18.28 -11.88
CA THR A 27 10.35 17.72 -12.36
C THR A 27 10.22 17.05 -13.73
N LEU A 28 9.14 16.31 -13.98
CA LEU A 28 8.97 15.53 -15.22
C LEU A 28 8.12 16.24 -16.28
N ASN A 29 7.31 17.23 -15.88
CA ASN A 29 6.40 17.97 -16.76
C ASN A 29 5.53 17.05 -17.66
N TRP A 30 5.17 15.87 -17.15
CA TRP A 30 4.40 14.88 -17.89
C TRP A 30 2.91 15.22 -17.95
N PRO A 31 2.25 15.01 -19.10
CA PRO A 31 0.79 15.02 -19.16
C PRO A 31 0.20 13.84 -18.37
N LYS A 32 -1.12 13.80 -18.22
CA LYS A 32 -1.81 12.74 -17.45
C LYS A 32 -1.55 11.32 -17.98
N GLY A 33 -1.33 11.15 -19.28
CA GLY A 33 -1.15 9.84 -19.93
C GLY A 33 -0.02 8.99 -19.34
N PRO A 34 1.24 9.46 -19.34
CA PRO A 34 2.35 8.76 -18.70
C PRO A 34 2.07 8.38 -17.25
N TRP A 35 1.54 9.29 -16.42
CA TRP A 35 1.19 8.99 -15.03
C TRP A 35 0.20 7.84 -14.87
N MET A 36 -0.77 7.72 -15.78
CA MET A 36 -1.69 6.58 -15.81
C MET A 36 -0.95 5.27 -16.09
N ALA A 37 -0.02 5.26 -17.04
CA ALA A 37 0.79 4.07 -17.37
C ALA A 37 1.67 3.66 -16.18
N GLN A 38 2.41 4.60 -15.58
CA GLN A 38 3.26 4.32 -14.41
C GLN A 38 2.47 3.73 -13.25
N SER A 39 1.30 4.33 -12.98
CA SER A 39 0.39 3.88 -11.93
C SER A 39 -0.14 2.48 -12.19
N ALA A 40 -0.45 2.15 -13.46
CA ALA A 40 -0.89 0.82 -13.86
C ALA A 40 0.23 -0.22 -13.70
N HIS A 41 1.46 0.10 -14.13
CA HIS A 41 2.64 -0.76 -13.97
C HIS A 41 2.94 -1.05 -12.50
N ALA A 42 3.00 -0.01 -11.66
CA ALA A 42 3.18 -0.17 -10.22
C ALA A 42 2.04 -1.01 -9.61
N SER A 43 0.80 -0.78 -10.07
CA SER A 43 -0.36 -1.50 -9.54
C SER A 43 -0.29 -3.00 -9.78
N ILE A 44 -0.05 -3.40 -11.03
CA ILE A 44 -0.02 -4.83 -11.39
C ILE A 44 1.17 -5.53 -10.72
N ALA A 45 2.31 -4.85 -10.60
CA ALA A 45 3.48 -5.38 -9.92
C ALA A 45 3.19 -5.61 -8.43
N ALA A 46 2.59 -4.64 -7.73
CA ALA A 46 2.21 -4.78 -6.34
C ALA A 46 1.22 -5.94 -6.11
N ILE A 47 0.20 -6.10 -6.97
CA ILE A 47 -0.73 -7.23 -6.92
C ILE A 47 0.01 -8.57 -7.12
N GLN A 48 0.91 -8.65 -8.10
CA GLN A 48 1.61 -9.89 -8.43
C GLN A 48 2.51 -10.36 -7.28
N ILE A 49 3.31 -9.45 -6.69
CA ILE A 49 4.22 -9.81 -5.59
C ILE A 49 3.46 -10.19 -4.31
N SER A 50 2.23 -9.70 -4.15
CA SER A 50 1.35 -10.00 -3.02
C SER A 50 0.26 -11.01 -3.35
N SER A 51 0.38 -11.77 -4.45
CA SER A 51 -0.65 -12.70 -4.92
C SER A 51 -1.06 -13.77 -3.89
N SER A 52 -0.22 -14.10 -2.93
CA SER A 52 -0.52 -15.02 -1.82
C SER A 52 -1.14 -14.35 -0.59
N SER A 53 -1.23 -13.01 -0.54
CA SER A 53 -1.82 -12.28 0.59
C SER A 53 -3.35 -12.44 0.56
N PRO A 54 -3.99 -12.76 1.70
CA PRO A 54 -5.45 -12.81 1.80
C PRO A 54 -6.13 -11.50 1.36
N SER A 55 -5.53 -10.36 1.72
CA SER A 55 -6.03 -9.03 1.33
C SER A 55 -6.00 -8.84 -0.18
N THR A 56 -4.96 -9.34 -0.86
CA THR A 56 -4.85 -9.24 -2.32
C THR A 56 -5.84 -10.17 -3.02
N ILE A 57 -5.95 -11.42 -2.55
CA ILE A 57 -6.90 -12.41 -3.08
C ILE A 57 -8.34 -11.88 -2.97
N GLU A 58 -8.70 -11.32 -1.82
CA GLU A 58 -10.02 -10.71 -1.63
C GLU A 58 -10.22 -9.49 -2.53
N TYR A 59 -9.22 -8.61 -2.65
CA TYR A 59 -9.30 -7.39 -3.46
C TYR A 59 -9.58 -7.67 -4.94
N ILE A 60 -8.94 -8.70 -5.52
CA ILE A 60 -9.12 -9.09 -6.93
C ILE A 60 -10.19 -10.17 -7.15
N SER A 61 -10.93 -10.54 -6.11
CA SER A 61 -12.00 -11.52 -6.22
C SER A 61 -13.11 -11.03 -7.15
N PRO A 62 -13.84 -11.93 -7.85
CA PRO A 62 -14.92 -11.54 -8.76
C PRO A 62 -15.96 -10.58 -8.15
N ALA A 63 -16.25 -10.74 -6.85
CA ALA A 63 -17.18 -9.88 -6.13
C ALA A 63 -16.64 -8.45 -5.91
N ASN A 64 -15.33 -8.28 -5.76
CA ASN A 64 -14.70 -7.00 -5.47
C ASN A 64 -14.13 -6.28 -6.69
N LEU A 65 -13.96 -6.97 -7.84
CA LEU A 65 -13.46 -6.35 -9.08
C LEU A 65 -14.21 -5.05 -9.45
N PRO A 66 -15.56 -4.95 -9.35
CA PRO A 66 -16.29 -3.72 -9.69
C PRO A 66 -16.11 -2.58 -8.66
N THR A 67 -15.61 -2.88 -7.46
CA THR A 67 -15.54 -1.96 -6.33
C THR A 67 -14.12 -1.79 -5.78
N MET A 68 -13.10 -2.23 -6.54
CA MET A 68 -11.70 -2.04 -6.19
C MET A 68 -11.40 -0.56 -5.95
N HIS A 69 -10.87 -0.25 -4.77
CA HIS A 69 -10.57 1.13 -4.39
C HIS A 69 -9.06 1.40 -4.45
N LYS A 70 -8.69 2.52 -5.07
CA LYS A 70 -7.32 3.05 -5.05
C LYS A 70 -7.35 4.48 -4.54
N VAL A 71 -6.33 4.87 -3.78
CA VAL A 71 -6.08 6.26 -3.40
C VAL A 71 -4.74 6.70 -3.96
N VAL A 72 -4.70 7.91 -4.52
CA VAL A 72 -3.47 8.49 -5.04
C VAL A 72 -2.95 9.51 -4.02
N LEU A 73 -1.73 9.28 -3.56
CA LEU A 73 -1.01 10.11 -2.62
C LEU A 73 0.24 10.69 -3.28
N GLN A 74 0.79 11.70 -2.65
CA GLN A 74 2.11 12.23 -2.94
C GLN A 74 2.94 12.30 -1.66
N THR A 75 4.25 12.08 -1.79
CA THR A 75 5.17 12.32 -0.68
C THR A 75 5.21 13.81 -0.33
N ALA A 76 5.61 14.14 0.90
CA ALA A 76 5.87 15.52 1.24
C ALA A 76 7.08 16.04 0.44
N SER A 77 6.90 17.14 -0.28
CA SER A 77 7.94 17.77 -1.11
C SER A 77 8.78 18.79 -0.35
N THR A 78 8.31 19.29 0.80
CA THR A 78 8.98 20.38 1.53
C THR A 78 8.99 20.17 3.04
N GLY A 79 9.83 20.95 3.73
CA GLY A 79 9.92 20.97 5.19
C GLY A 79 10.59 19.73 5.80
N LYS A 80 10.46 19.58 7.13
CA LYS A 80 11.11 18.51 7.90
C LYS A 80 10.62 17.10 7.55
N SER A 81 9.49 17.01 6.86
CA SER A 81 8.89 15.74 6.44
C SER A 81 9.16 15.40 4.98
N LYS A 82 9.97 16.21 4.26
CA LYS A 82 10.36 15.94 2.88
C LYS A 82 10.86 14.51 2.73
N MET A 83 10.37 13.82 1.71
CA MET A 83 10.66 12.42 1.50
C MET A 83 10.52 12.03 0.03
N THR A 84 11.48 11.27 -0.48
CA THR A 84 11.45 10.67 -1.81
C THR A 84 10.74 9.32 -1.81
N LEU A 85 10.36 8.84 -3.00
CA LEU A 85 9.80 7.48 -3.15
C LEU A 85 10.80 6.37 -2.75
N HIS A 86 12.10 6.56 -2.99
CA HIS A 86 13.13 5.60 -2.59
C HIS A 86 13.23 5.48 -1.07
N GLU A 87 13.25 6.60 -0.36
CA GLU A 87 13.25 6.60 1.10
C GLU A 87 11.98 5.94 1.65
N LEU A 88 10.82 6.17 0.99
CA LEU A 88 9.55 5.60 1.45
C LEU A 88 9.55 4.09 1.25
N SER A 89 10.02 3.64 0.10
CA SER A 89 10.23 2.23 -0.21
C SER A 89 11.13 1.57 0.83
N ALA A 90 12.26 2.19 1.18
CA ALA A 90 13.17 1.65 2.19
C ALA A 90 12.52 1.51 3.58
N LYS A 91 11.73 2.51 4.01
CA LYS A 91 10.99 2.42 5.29
C LYS A 91 9.92 1.33 5.27
N LEU A 92 9.21 1.17 4.16
CA LEU A 92 8.21 0.11 3.99
C LEU A 92 8.87 -1.27 4.02
N THR A 93 10.00 -1.44 3.32
CA THR A 93 10.79 -2.69 3.34
C THR A 93 11.22 -3.07 4.75
N ALA A 94 11.82 -2.14 5.50
CA ALA A 94 12.29 -2.42 6.86
C ALA A 94 11.16 -2.87 7.81
N VAL A 95 9.97 -2.26 7.69
CA VAL A 95 8.81 -2.66 8.50
C VAL A 95 8.23 -4.01 8.04
N ARG A 96 8.22 -4.28 6.73
CA ARG A 96 7.80 -5.58 6.19
C ARG A 96 8.72 -6.72 6.63
N GLU A 97 10.04 -6.50 6.59
CA GLU A 97 11.03 -7.49 7.05
C GLU A 97 10.86 -7.80 8.54
N ALA A 98 10.64 -6.77 9.37
CA ALA A 98 10.36 -6.98 10.79
C ALA A 98 9.07 -7.78 11.04
N TYR A 99 8.02 -7.55 10.25
CA TYR A 99 6.78 -8.33 10.28
C TYR A 99 7.01 -9.79 9.81
N GLU A 100 7.79 -10.01 8.76
CA GLU A 100 8.08 -11.37 8.30
C GLU A 100 8.96 -12.16 9.27
N GLU A 101 9.83 -11.48 10.02
CA GLU A 101 10.62 -12.11 11.07
C GLU A 101 9.75 -12.49 12.28
N SER A 102 8.79 -11.65 12.68
CA SER A 102 7.89 -11.99 13.80
C SER A 102 7.06 -13.25 13.52
N LEU A 103 6.66 -13.47 12.27
CA LEU A 103 5.94 -14.69 11.86
C LEU A 103 6.77 -15.98 11.99
N LYS A 104 8.10 -15.90 11.96
CA LYS A 104 8.97 -17.08 12.12
C LYS A 104 9.11 -17.51 13.58
N ASP A 105 9.01 -16.56 14.50
CA ASP A 105 9.10 -16.79 15.95
C ASP A 105 7.81 -17.39 16.54
N GLU A 106 6.66 -17.19 15.89
CA GLU A 106 5.35 -17.68 16.35
C GLU A 106 5.13 -19.20 16.21
N GLY A 107 6.06 -19.94 15.62
CA GLY A 107 5.99 -21.41 15.49
C GLY A 107 6.06 -22.21 16.80
N LYS A 108 5.79 -21.62 17.98
CA LYS A 108 5.97 -22.25 19.29
C LYS A 108 4.90 -21.99 20.36
N GLY A 109 3.76 -21.38 20.06
CA GLY A 109 2.74 -21.19 21.09
C GLY A 109 1.33 -21.03 20.54
N ASP A 110 0.43 -21.91 20.98
CA ASP A 110 -1.01 -21.76 20.88
C ASP A 110 -1.43 -20.49 21.64
N LYS A 111 -1.39 -19.33 20.98
CA LYS A 111 -2.05 -18.13 21.44
C LYS A 111 -3.12 -17.76 20.42
N GLU A 112 -4.35 -18.16 20.72
CA GLU A 112 -5.55 -17.45 20.27
C GLU A 112 -5.52 -16.04 20.87
N GLY A 113 -4.75 -15.15 20.25
CA GLY A 113 -4.76 -13.71 20.46
C GLY A 113 -4.99 -13.03 19.12
N ASP A 114 -5.59 -11.83 19.13
CA ASP A 114 -5.89 -11.03 17.94
C ASP A 114 -4.77 -11.14 16.90
N ALA A 115 -5.05 -11.79 15.77
CA ALA A 115 -4.07 -11.96 14.69
C ALA A 115 -3.48 -10.60 14.31
N GLU A 116 -2.17 -10.43 14.41
CA GLU A 116 -1.53 -9.19 14.00
C GLU A 116 -1.89 -8.88 12.54
N GLU A 117 -2.38 -7.67 12.30
CA GLU A 117 -2.83 -7.23 10.98
C GLU A 117 -1.65 -7.28 9.99
N GLU A 118 -1.81 -8.00 8.88
CA GLU A 118 -0.77 -8.17 7.84
C GLU A 118 -0.19 -6.81 7.41
N PHE A 119 1.14 -6.68 7.46
CA PHE A 119 1.81 -5.52 6.87
C PHE A 119 1.97 -5.73 5.35
N PRO A 120 1.39 -4.89 4.48
CA PRO A 120 1.35 -5.15 3.05
C PRO A 120 2.73 -5.03 2.39
N LYS A 121 2.93 -5.81 1.32
CA LYS A 121 4.05 -5.61 0.39
C LYS A 121 3.84 -4.31 -0.41
N HIS A 122 4.92 -3.80 -0.99
CA HIS A 122 4.89 -2.67 -1.92
C HIS A 122 5.84 -2.91 -3.10
N PHE A 123 5.61 -2.16 -4.18
CA PHE A 123 6.46 -2.15 -5.36
C PHE A 123 6.78 -0.72 -5.75
N LEU A 124 8.07 -0.42 -5.97
CA LEU A 124 8.53 0.87 -6.49
C LEU A 124 8.79 0.73 -7.99
N TRP A 125 7.94 1.36 -8.82
CA TRP A 125 8.15 1.43 -10.25
C TRP A 125 9.17 2.52 -10.60
N VAL A 126 10.22 2.09 -11.30
CA VAL A 126 11.32 2.94 -11.77
C VAL A 126 11.31 2.91 -13.29
N GLU A 127 11.02 4.06 -13.89
CA GLU A 127 10.91 4.21 -15.34
C GLU A 127 12.29 4.18 -16.00
N GLN A 128 12.39 3.48 -17.13
CA GLN A 128 13.60 3.36 -17.94
C GLN A 128 13.41 4.15 -19.24
N PRO A 129 14.49 4.67 -19.87
CA PRO A 129 15.90 4.52 -19.48
C PRO A 129 16.41 5.52 -18.44
N GLU A 130 15.60 6.51 -18.03
CA GLU A 130 16.05 7.61 -17.15
C GLU A 130 16.27 7.16 -15.69
N ASN A 131 15.84 5.94 -15.35
CA ASN A 131 15.94 5.33 -14.03
C ASN A 131 15.29 6.18 -12.92
N VAL A 132 14.12 6.75 -13.22
CA VAL A 132 13.38 7.65 -12.31
C VAL A 132 12.27 6.88 -11.61
N ALA A 133 12.28 6.89 -10.28
CA ALA A 133 11.16 6.43 -9.46
C ALA A 133 9.92 7.30 -9.72
N THR A 134 8.87 6.70 -10.29
CA THR A 134 7.67 7.44 -10.71
C THR A 134 6.44 7.09 -9.90
N CYS A 135 6.24 5.82 -9.56
CA CYS A 135 5.10 5.41 -8.74
C CYS A 135 5.47 4.29 -7.79
N LEU A 136 5.15 4.47 -6.50
CA LEU A 136 5.17 3.40 -5.51
C LEU A 136 3.74 2.91 -5.29
N ALA A 137 3.51 1.62 -5.46
CA ALA A 137 2.24 0.98 -5.18
C ALA A 137 2.34 0.12 -3.92
N ILE A 138 1.42 0.32 -2.98
CA ILE A 138 1.26 -0.54 -1.80
C ILE A 138 0.13 -1.52 -2.08
N ALA A 139 0.39 -2.80 -1.88
CA ALA A 139 -0.57 -3.87 -2.13
C ALA A 139 -1.89 -3.67 -1.35
N PRO A 140 -3.01 -4.27 -1.79
CA PRO A 140 -4.29 -4.17 -1.10
C PRO A 140 -4.19 -4.46 0.40
N ASN A 141 -4.72 -3.58 1.24
CA ASN A 141 -4.63 -3.67 2.70
C ASN A 141 -5.80 -2.96 3.39
N ARG A 142 -5.94 -3.18 4.71
CA ARG A 142 -6.94 -2.54 5.58
C ARG A 142 -6.37 -1.38 6.42
N LYS A 143 -5.25 -0.80 5.96
CA LYS A 143 -4.53 0.32 6.57
C LYS A 143 -4.03 -0.01 7.98
N PRO A 144 -3.07 -0.94 8.13
CA PRO A 144 -2.51 -1.27 9.43
C PRO A 144 -1.91 -0.05 10.11
N ALA A 145 -1.90 -0.05 11.44
CA ALA A 145 -1.43 1.09 12.24
C ALA A 145 0.01 1.51 11.86
N ALA A 146 0.90 0.54 11.64
CA ALA A 146 2.26 0.78 11.19
C ALA A 146 2.30 1.50 9.83
N LEU A 147 1.47 1.09 8.87
CA LEU A 147 1.37 1.74 7.56
C LEU A 147 0.83 3.17 7.69
N LYS A 148 -0.24 3.38 8.47
CA LYS A 148 -0.79 4.72 8.72
C LYS A 148 0.25 5.67 9.32
N LYS A 149 1.13 5.16 10.18
CA LYS A 149 2.24 5.94 10.75
C LYS A 149 3.26 6.34 9.68
N LEU A 150 3.64 5.44 8.79
CA LEU A 150 4.58 5.71 7.70
C LEU A 150 4.03 6.71 6.68
N LEU A 151 2.74 6.60 6.35
CA LEU A 151 2.08 7.46 5.37
C LEU A 151 1.58 8.80 5.93
N ARG A 152 1.82 9.10 7.21
CA ARG A 152 1.27 10.30 7.88
C ARG A 152 1.63 11.62 7.17
N SER A 153 2.82 11.69 6.58
CA SER A 153 3.28 12.87 5.84
C SER A 153 2.86 12.86 4.37
N CYS A 154 2.39 11.73 3.85
CA CYS A 154 1.85 11.66 2.50
C CYS A 154 0.47 12.30 2.47
N THR A 155 0.20 13.08 1.42
CA THR A 155 -1.08 13.78 1.25
C THR A 155 -1.77 13.31 -0.02
N LEU A 156 -3.09 13.49 -0.13
CA LEU A 156 -3.80 13.23 -1.38
C LEU A 156 -3.18 14.07 -2.50
N LEU A 157 -2.88 13.42 -3.63
CA LEU A 157 -2.50 14.14 -4.83
C LEU A 157 -3.70 14.99 -5.28
N LYS A 158 -3.51 16.29 -5.41
CA LYS A 158 -4.51 17.23 -5.93
C LYS A 158 -4.17 17.52 -7.38
N ASP A 159 -5.20 17.53 -8.23
CA ASP A 159 -5.11 18.03 -9.61
C ASP A 159 -4.65 19.50 -9.66
#